data_AF-A0A520IIQ0-F1
#
_entry.id   AF-A0A520IIQ0-F1
#
_cell.length_a   1.000
_cell.length_b   1.000
_cell.length_c   1.000
_cell.angle_alpha   90.00
_cell.angle_beta   90.00
_cell.angle_gamma   90.00
#
_symmetry.space_group_name_H-M   'P 1'
#
loop_
_entity.id
_entity.type
_entity.pdbx_description
1 polymer ?
#
loop_
_entity_poly.entity_id
_entity_poly.type
_entity_poly.pdbx_seq_one_letter_code
_entity_poly.pdbx_strand_id
1 'polypeptide(L)' 'MAETRRVPNPRVAVTRELPDAVMLRMEQLFDASIHRGAAALTRGELAAAMADCDVLV' A
#
# COMPACT_ATOMS: atom_id res chain seq x y z
N MET A 1 4.34 23.80 -11.83
CA MET A 1 5.14 22.84 -11.04
C MET A 1 4.15 22.18 -10.11
N ALA A 2 3.92 20.86 -10.21
CA ALA A 2 3.02 20.19 -9.28
C ALA A 2 3.56 20.39 -7.86
N GLU A 3 2.74 20.94 -6.98
CA GLU A 3 3.10 21.07 -5.58
C GLU A 3 3.26 19.65 -5.02
N THR A 4 4.50 19.21 -4.83
CA THR A 4 4.80 17.92 -4.21
C THR A 4 4.49 18.04 -2.73
N ARG A 5 3.21 18.08 -2.37
CA ARG A 5 2.75 17.98 -0.99
C ARG A 5 3.24 16.63 -0.48
N ARG A 6 4.36 16.64 0.24
CA ARG A 6 4.89 15.45 0.87
C ARG A 6 3.96 15.10 2.02
N VAL A 7 3.28 13.98 1.91
CA VAL A 7 2.56 13.38 3.04
C VAL A 7 3.62 12.88 4.01
N PRO A 8 3.67 13.36 5.26
CA PRO A 8 4.74 13.01 6.21
C PRO A 8 4.73 11.53 6.62
N ASN A 9 3.63 10.82 6.38
CA ASN A 9 3.51 9.38 6.53
C ASN A 9 2.48 8.84 5.52
N PRO A 10 2.90 8.50 4.28
CA PRO A 10 1.96 8.06 3.25
C PRO A 10 1.32 6.71 3.61
N ARG A 11 0.04 6.57 3.33
CA ARG A 11 -0.70 5.30 3.42
C ARG A 11 -0.34 4.45 2.20
N VAL A 12 0.29 3.30 2.43
CA VAL A 12 0.73 2.40 1.35
C VAL A 12 -0.08 1.12 1.38
N ALA A 13 -0.81 0.82 0.31
CA ALA A 13 -1.53 -0.44 0.17
C ALA A 13 -0.76 -1.38 -0.75
N VAL A 14 -0.33 -2.53 -0.22
CA VAL A 14 0.37 -3.57 -0.98
C VAL A 14 -0.63 -4.67 -1.32
N THR A 15 -0.91 -4.85 -2.62
CA THR A 15 -2.00 -5.71 -3.12
C THR A 15 -1.58 -7.16 -3.35
N ARG A 16 -0.28 -7.44 -3.34
CA ARG A 16 0.30 -8.77 -3.57
C ARG A 16 1.47 -9.03 -2.63
N GLU A 17 1.71 -10.31 -2.39
CA GLU A 17 2.83 -10.75 -1.58
C GLU A 17 4.17 -10.33 -2.20
N LEU A 18 4.98 -9.66 -1.40
CA LEU A 18 6.37 -9.28 -1.66
C LEU A 18 7.28 -10.09 -0.71
N PRO A 19 8.60 -10.15 -0.98
CA PRO A 19 9.53 -10.76 -0.03
C PRO A 19 9.41 -10.15 1.37
N ASP A 20 9.51 -10.97 2.41
CA ASP A 20 9.32 -10.55 3.81
C ASP A 20 10.15 -9.32 4.21
N ALA A 21 11.41 -9.27 3.76
CA ALA A 21 12.30 -8.15 4.02
C ALA A 21 11.75 -6.81 3.48
N VAL A 22 11.03 -6.85 2.37
CA VAL A 22 10.38 -5.67 1.77
C VAL A 22 9.14 -5.31 2.57
N MET A 23 8.29 -6.28 2.89
CA MET A 23 7.08 -6.05 3.68
C MET A 23 7.40 -5.42 5.04
N LEU A 24 8.37 -5.99 5.75
CA LEU A 24 8.81 -5.48 7.05
C LEU A 24 9.31 -4.04 6.93
N ARG A 25 10.05 -3.74 5.87
CA ARG A 25 10.58 -2.39 5.65
C ARG A 25 9.47 -1.38 5.30
N MET A 26 8.41 -1.82 4.61
CA MET A 26 7.22 -0.99 4.37
C MET A 26 6.52 -0.64 5.68
N GLU A 27 6.28 -1.61 6.56
CA GLU A 27 5.66 -1.40 7.89
C GLU A 27 6.52 -0.49 8.80
N GLN A 28 7.85 -0.50 8.65
CA GLN A 28 8.76 0.35 9.41
C GLN A 28 8.78 1.81 8.94
N LEU A 29 8.55 2.05 7.65
CA LEU A 29 8.74 3.36 7.02
C LEU A 29 7.42 4.10 6.75
N PHE A 30 6.31 3.38 6.64
CA PHE A 30 5.03 3.91 6.17
C PHE A 30 3.84 3.35 6.96
N ASP A 31 2.69 4.01 6.84
CA ASP A 31 1.40 3.43 7.24
C ASP A 31 0.97 2.38 6.19
N ALA A 32 1.56 1.18 6.32
CA ALA A 32 1.43 0.12 5.34
C ALA A 32 0.28 -0.84 5.67
N SER A 33 -0.62 -1.05 4.71
CA SER A 33 -1.61 -2.12 4.69
C SER A 33 -1.17 -3.20 3.71
N ILE A 34 -0.80 -4.38 4.22
CA ILE A 34 -0.22 -5.46 3.41
C ILE A 34 -1.22 -6.60 3.25
N HIS A 35 -1.55 -6.90 2.00
CA HIS A 35 -2.30 -8.10 1.66
C HIS A 35 -1.40 -9.34 1.71
N ARG A 36 -1.66 -10.25 2.65
CA ARG A 36 -0.95 -11.53 2.83
C ARG A 36 -1.71 -12.74 2.28
N GLY A 37 -2.72 -12.50 1.44
CA GLY A 37 -3.53 -13.56 0.83
C GLY A 37 -2.92 -14.07 -0.47
N ALA A 38 -3.00 -15.38 -0.69
CA ALA A 38 -2.57 -15.99 -1.97
C ALA A 38 -3.47 -15.57 -3.16
N ALA A 39 -4.74 -15.26 -2.89
CA ALA A 39 -5.69 -14.80 -3.90
C ALA A 39 -5.48 -13.32 -4.23
N ALA A 40 -5.72 -12.96 -5.50
CA ALA A 40 -5.80 -11.56 -5.90
C ALA A 40 -6.97 -10.87 -5.17
N LEU A 41 -6.80 -9.59 -4.84
CA LEU A 41 -7.93 -8.76 -4.43
C LEU A 41 -9.00 -8.77 -5.52
N THR A 42 -10.25 -8.87 -5.09
CA THR A 42 -11.41 -8.66 -5.95
C THR A 42 -11.45 -7.20 -6.43
N ARG A 43 -12.22 -6.93 -7.47
CA ARG A 43 -12.40 -5.55 -7.98
C ARG A 43 -12.90 -4.58 -6.91
N GLY A 44 -13.77 -5.04 -6.00
CA GLY A 44 -14.31 -4.23 -4.92
C GLY A 44 -13.23 -3.90 -3.88
N GLU A 45 -12.45 -4.89 -3.48
CA GLU A 45 -11.35 -4.70 -2.53
C GLU A 45 -10.24 -3.81 -3.09
N LEU A 46 -9.90 -3.97 -4.38
CA LEU A 46 -8.93 -3.11 -5.05
C LEU A 46 -9.41 -1.66 -5.12
N ALA A 47 -10.69 -1.43 -5.45
CA ALA A 47 -11.26 -0.09 -5.48
C ALA A 47 -11.27 0.56 -4.09
N ALA A 48 -11.58 -0.21 -3.05
CA ALA A 48 -11.53 0.26 -1.67
C ALA A 48 -10.09 0.62 -1.26
N ALA A 49 -9.11 -0.25 -1.55
CA ALA A 49 -7.70 0.02 -1.26
C ALA A 49 -7.20 1.29 -1.96
N MET A 50 -7.57 1.47 -3.23
CA MET A 50 -7.17 2.64 -4.03
C MET A 50 -7.80 3.94 -3.52
N ALA A 51 -9.02 3.90 -2.98
CA ALA A 51 -9.67 5.08 -2.41
C ALA A 51 -9.03 5.53 -1.09
N ASP A 52 -8.42 4.59 -0.36
CA ASP A 52 -7.89 4.82 0.98
C ASP A 52 -6.38 5.11 1.01
N CYS A 53 -5.61 4.62 0.04
CA CYS A 53 -4.15 4.78 0.05
C CYS A 53 -3.67 6.04 -0.68
N ASP A 54 -2.51 6.56 -0.27
CA ASP A 54 -1.76 7.53 -1.05
C ASP A 54 -0.94 6.85 -2.16
N VAL A 55 -0.51 5.59 -1.91
CA VAL A 55 0.30 4.78 -2.83
C VAL A 55 -0.24 3.35 -2.88
N LEU A 56 -0.48 2.85 -4.10
CA LEU A 56 -0.91 1.48 -4.37
C LEU A 56 0.24 0.71 -5.04
N VAL A 57 0.56 -0.49 -4.52
CA VAL A 57 1.65 -1.36 -4.98
C VAL A 57 1.12 -2.73 -5.42
#